data_AF-A0A9D9CUT7-F1
#
_entry.id   AF-A0A9D9CUT7-F1
#
_cell.length_a   1.000
_cell.length_b   1.000
_cell.length_c   1.000
_cell.angle_alpha   90.00
_cell.angle_beta   90.00
_cell.angle_gamma   90.00
#
_symmetry.space_group_name_H-M   'P 1'
#
loop_
_entity.id
_entity.type
_entity.pdbx_description
1 polymer ?
#
loop_
_entity_poly.entity_id
_entity_poly.type
_entity_poly.pdbx_seq_one_letter_code
_entity_poly.pdbx_strand_id
1 'polypeptide(L)'
;RAGTSEFGLNPIIDEIRDMEAKRYENVVFEAYDEQYMYFFGIALFFLMLEFMINNRRNRRKLFAENKVAVIIVAMLLSAPVFGQVDKREVRAGNRAYKDGDFQQAEIDFKRGVLKDSTSIASQYNLGNTLYKLENYEEAAKHYGALKDTLQGKGVEHGSDYYHNVGNLALKGKKYQEAVDAFKESLRRNPSDMETKSNLAYAQKKLEDQQNQQQQQQQNQDQNQDQNQNQDQQPQEQPQDQNQDQNQNQDQDQDKDQQPQNQQQSPPKITPQTAQQMLQAIEDKEKETQDKVNKEKAEKLKSKQKEKNW
;
A
#
# COMPACT_ATOMS: atom_id res chain seq x y z
N ARG A 1 -21.43 -33.64 4.19
CA ARG A 1 -20.43 -32.99 5.07
C ARG A 1 -20.22 -31.57 4.53
N ALA A 2 -20.98 -30.60 5.02
CA ALA A 2 -20.91 -29.21 4.58
C ALA A 2 -19.82 -28.48 5.40
N GLY A 3 -19.09 -27.58 4.73
CA GLY A 3 -17.88 -26.93 5.22
C GLY A 3 -18.12 -26.01 6.41
N THR A 4 -17.51 -26.35 7.54
CA THR A 4 -17.44 -25.51 8.74
C THR A 4 -16.35 -24.44 8.67
N SER A 5 -15.62 -24.34 7.55
CA SER A 5 -14.55 -23.37 7.35
C SER A 5 -15.05 -21.98 6.93
N GLU A 6 -16.24 -21.87 6.35
CA GLU A 6 -16.76 -20.61 5.79
C GLU A 6 -17.43 -19.72 6.86
N PHE A 7 -18.05 -20.34 7.87
CA PHE A 7 -18.81 -19.63 8.93
C PHE A 7 -17.92 -18.93 9.98
N GLY A 8 -16.64 -19.31 10.09
CA GLY A 8 -15.70 -18.71 11.06
C GLY A 8 -14.87 -17.54 10.51
N LEU A 9 -14.89 -17.30 9.20
CA LEU A 9 -14.01 -16.34 8.53
C LEU A 9 -14.64 -14.96 8.33
N ASN A 10 -15.96 -14.86 8.21
CA ASN A 10 -16.65 -13.57 8.01
C ASN A 10 -16.39 -12.56 9.14
N PRO A 11 -16.45 -12.94 10.43
CA PRO A 11 -16.13 -12.01 11.53
C PRO A 11 -14.70 -11.49 11.45
N ILE A 12 -13.76 -12.31 10.95
CA ILE A 12 -12.33 -11.98 10.82
C ILE A 12 -12.11 -11.02 9.65
N ILE A 13 -12.78 -11.26 8.52
CA ILE A 13 -12.75 -10.39 7.35
C ILE A 13 -13.35 -9.01 7.67
N ASP A 14 -14.44 -8.99 8.42
CA ASP A 14 -15.10 -7.75 8.83
C ASP A 14 -14.26 -6.95 9.83
N GLU A 15 -13.50 -7.60 10.71
CA GLU A 15 -12.58 -6.88 11.60
C GLU A 15 -11.29 -6.44 10.90
N ILE A 16 -10.76 -7.19 9.93
CA ILE A 16 -9.64 -6.71 9.11
C ILE A 16 -10.04 -5.46 8.32
N ARG A 17 -11.29 -5.39 7.83
CA ARG A 17 -11.86 -4.16 7.26
C ARG A 17 -11.95 -3.03 8.28
N ASP A 18 -12.32 -3.34 9.52
CA ASP A 18 -12.38 -2.35 10.61
C ASP A 18 -10.97 -1.88 11.04
N MET A 19 -9.94 -2.73 10.90
CA MET A 19 -8.53 -2.37 11.06
C MET A 19 -8.02 -1.48 9.93
N GLU A 20 -8.30 -1.84 8.66
CA GLU A 20 -8.02 -0.98 7.49
C GLU A 20 -8.60 0.44 7.68
N ALA A 21 -9.79 0.55 8.27
CA ALA A 21 -10.40 1.85 8.57
C ALA A 21 -9.63 2.65 9.64
N LYS A 22 -9.17 1.97 10.71
CA LYS A 22 -8.60 2.56 11.93
C LYS A 22 -7.20 3.19 11.80
N ARG A 23 -6.34 2.75 10.89
CA ARG A 23 -5.00 3.37 10.74
C ARG A 23 -4.85 4.32 9.58
N TYR A 24 -5.72 4.26 8.55
CA TYR A 24 -5.73 5.36 7.59
C TYR A 24 -6.12 6.68 8.25
N GLU A 25 -6.87 6.70 9.36
CA GLU A 25 -7.09 7.94 10.13
C GLU A 25 -5.79 8.55 10.68
N ASN A 26 -4.69 7.78 10.78
CA ASN A 26 -3.57 8.11 11.65
C ASN A 26 -2.20 8.29 10.98
N VAL A 27 -2.05 8.05 9.68
CA VAL A 27 -0.75 8.21 9.00
C VAL A 27 -0.82 9.27 7.91
N VAL A 28 -0.96 10.53 8.29
CA VAL A 28 -0.55 11.65 7.44
C VAL A 28 0.88 12.03 7.80
N PHE A 29 1.75 12.19 6.81
CA PHE A 29 3.10 12.67 7.04
C PHE A 29 3.05 14.12 7.49
N GLU A 30 3.77 14.42 8.56
CA GLU A 30 3.91 15.77 9.06
C GLU A 30 5.07 16.48 8.36
N ALA A 31 4.86 17.74 8.00
CA ALA A 31 5.95 18.58 7.52
C ALA A 31 6.57 19.32 8.73
N TYR A 32 7.66 18.76 9.26
CA TYR A 32 8.38 19.33 10.39
C TYR A 32 9.06 20.66 10.01
N ASP A 33 9.06 21.61 10.95
CA ASP A 33 9.87 22.80 10.81
C ASP A 33 11.33 22.48 11.14
N GLU A 34 12.18 22.52 10.11
CA GLU A 34 13.62 22.47 10.29
C GLU A 34 14.12 23.72 11.03
N GLN A 35 14.25 23.59 12.35
CA GLN A 35 14.65 24.67 13.25
C GLN A 35 16.16 24.99 13.18
N TYR A 36 16.96 24.23 12.43
CA TYR A 36 18.41 24.45 12.29
C TYR A 36 18.73 25.87 11.80
N MET A 37 17.82 26.48 11.04
CA MET A 37 17.96 27.86 10.54
C MET A 37 18.06 28.89 11.66
N TYR A 38 17.36 28.68 12.79
CA TYR A 38 17.48 29.56 13.96
C TYR A 38 18.88 29.42 14.59
N PHE A 39 19.38 28.19 14.74
CA PHE A 39 20.72 27.94 15.25
C PHE A 39 21.80 28.51 14.33
N PHE A 40 21.62 28.37 13.01
CA PHE A 40 22.51 28.96 12.01
C PHE A 40 22.48 30.50 12.05
N GLY A 41 21.29 31.10 12.17
CA GLY A 41 21.12 32.54 12.33
C GLY A 41 21.78 33.08 13.60
N ILE A 42 21.64 32.37 14.72
CA ILE A 42 22.32 32.70 15.98
C ILE A 42 23.84 32.59 15.82
N ALA A 43 24.34 31.57 15.14
CA ALA A 43 25.77 31.42 14.86
C ALA A 43 26.31 32.57 13.99
N LEU A 44 25.57 32.97 12.94
CA LEU A 44 25.92 34.12 12.12
C LEU A 44 25.90 35.43 12.92
N PHE A 45 24.95 35.59 13.85
CA PHE A 45 24.88 36.75 14.74
C PHE A 45 26.12 36.83 15.65
N PHE A 46 26.55 35.72 16.23
CA PHE A 46 27.78 35.68 17.03
C PHE A 46 29.03 35.95 16.20
N LEU A 47 29.10 35.45 14.96
CA LEU A 47 30.20 35.75 14.04
C LEU A 47 30.25 37.24 13.70
N MET A 48 29.11 37.89 13.47
CA MET A 48 29.02 39.34 13.28
C MET A 48 29.43 40.13 14.53
N LEU A 49 29.03 39.67 15.73
CA LEU A 49 29.45 40.29 16.99
C LEU A 49 30.97 40.21 17.17
N GLU A 50 31.57 39.05 16.92
CA GLU A 50 33.02 38.86 16.96
C GLU A 50 33.72 39.83 15.99
N PHE A 51 33.19 39.96 14.77
CA PHE A 51 33.70 40.92 13.79
C PHE A 51 33.60 42.39 14.26
N MET A 52 32.52 42.76 14.95
CA MET A 52 32.34 44.10 15.51
C MET A 52 33.25 44.38 16.71
N ILE A 53 33.52 43.38 17.55
CA ILE A 53 34.36 43.49 18.74
C ILE A 53 35.85 43.44 18.36
N ASN A 54 36.23 42.73 17.29
CA ASN A 54 37.61 42.62 16.88
C ASN A 54 38.23 43.98 16.48
N ASN A 55 39.46 44.17 16.95
CA ASN A 55 40.12 45.44 17.24
C ASN A 55 40.15 46.39 16.02
N ARG A 56 39.64 47.63 16.19
CA ARG A 56 39.46 48.63 15.10
C ARG A 56 40.76 48.99 14.37
N ARG A 57 41.93 48.72 14.95
CA ARG A 57 43.25 49.07 14.38
C ARG A 57 43.67 48.19 13.19
N ASN A 58 43.16 46.95 13.07
CA ASN A 58 43.60 46.00 12.03
C ASN A 58 42.57 45.73 10.91
N ARG A 59 41.40 46.38 10.91
CA ARG A 59 40.34 46.12 9.91
C ARG A 59 40.79 46.36 8.48
N ARG A 60 41.59 47.41 8.22
CA ARG A 60 42.08 47.72 6.86
C ARG A 60 43.04 46.65 6.32
N LYS A 61 43.87 46.01 7.16
CA LYS A 61 44.74 44.90 6.75
C LYS A 61 43.96 43.62 6.48
N LEU A 62 43.00 43.29 7.35
CA LEU A 62 42.16 42.11 7.20
C LEU A 62 41.37 42.12 5.87
N PHE A 63 40.76 43.26 5.51
CA PHE A 63 40.06 43.41 4.23
C PHE A 63 40.98 43.53 3.01
N ALA A 64 42.24 43.94 3.19
CA ALA A 64 43.19 44.06 2.08
C ALA A 64 43.85 42.73 1.73
N GLU A 65 44.18 41.90 2.73
CA GLU A 65 44.89 40.62 2.58
C GLU A 65 43.91 39.43 2.41
N ASN A 66 42.72 39.47 3.04
CA ASN A 66 41.75 38.36 3.01
C ASN A 66 40.51 38.65 2.13
N LYS A 67 40.68 39.41 1.05
CA LYS A 67 39.58 39.74 0.10
C LYS A 67 38.82 38.50 -0.39
N VAL A 68 39.54 37.41 -0.62
CA VAL A 68 38.97 36.13 -1.05
C VAL A 68 38.04 35.55 0.01
N ALA A 69 38.40 35.58 1.29
CA ALA A 69 37.56 35.08 2.38
C ALA A 69 36.27 35.90 2.55
N VAL A 70 36.36 37.23 2.40
CA VAL A 70 35.18 38.12 2.47
C VAL A 70 34.24 37.87 1.29
N ILE A 71 34.78 37.65 0.09
CA ILE A 71 34.00 37.31 -1.10
C ILE A 71 33.35 35.92 -0.96
N ILE A 72 34.06 34.93 -0.42
CA ILE A 72 33.52 33.58 -0.17
C ILE A 72 32.38 33.64 0.86
N VAL A 73 32.52 34.38 1.95
CA VAL A 73 31.45 34.56 2.95
C VAL A 73 30.25 35.30 2.36
N ALA A 74 30.47 36.33 1.54
CA ALA A 74 29.40 37.04 0.84
C ALA A 74 28.66 36.16 -0.17
N MET A 75 29.38 35.28 -0.88
CA MET A 75 28.78 34.29 -1.79
C MET A 75 27.98 33.23 -1.02
N LEU A 76 28.48 32.74 0.12
CA LEU A 76 27.77 31.76 0.97
C LEU A 76 26.47 32.32 1.57
N LEU A 77 26.42 33.63 1.86
CA LEU A 77 25.21 34.30 2.34
C LEU A 77 24.17 34.59 1.24
N SER A 78 24.56 34.47 -0.04
CA SER A 78 23.69 34.71 -1.20
C SER A 78 23.04 33.44 -1.76
N ALA A 79 23.29 32.28 -1.16
CA ALA A 79 22.62 31.05 -1.54
C ALA A 79 21.11 31.20 -1.28
N PRO A 80 20.24 30.98 -2.30
CA PRO A 80 18.79 31.03 -2.08
C PRO A 80 18.43 29.97 -1.04
N VAL A 81 17.90 30.43 0.08
CA VAL A 81 17.31 29.56 1.10
C VAL A 81 15.99 29.08 0.52
N PHE A 82 15.99 27.91 -0.12
CA PHE A 82 14.77 27.22 -0.52
C PHE A 82 14.03 26.78 0.76
N GLY A 83 13.29 27.71 1.35
CA GLY A 83 12.41 27.43 2.48
C GLY A 83 11.22 26.60 2.01
N GLN A 84 11.05 25.42 2.59
CA GLN A 84 9.95 24.45 2.40
C GLN A 84 8.59 25.16 2.19
N VAL A 85 8.13 25.23 0.93
CA VAL A 85 7.10 26.18 0.44
C VAL A 85 5.67 25.70 0.74
N ASP A 86 5.48 24.40 0.96
CA ASP A 86 4.18 23.71 1.04
C ASP A 86 3.74 23.37 2.47
N LYS A 87 4.58 23.60 3.49
CA LYS A 87 4.30 23.22 4.89
C LYS A 87 2.97 23.71 5.42
N ARG A 88 2.57 24.93 5.05
CA ARG A 88 1.32 25.52 5.50
C ARG A 88 0.15 24.70 4.96
N GLU A 89 0.21 24.32 3.70
CA GLU A 89 -0.76 23.49 3.00
C GLU A 89 -0.79 22.09 3.59
N VAL A 90 0.36 21.45 3.81
CA VAL A 90 0.44 20.13 4.46
C VAL A 90 -0.20 20.17 5.85
N ARG A 91 0.08 21.19 6.67
CA ARG A 91 -0.53 21.31 8.01
C ARG A 91 -2.03 21.57 7.96
N ALA A 92 -2.49 22.37 7.00
CA ALA A 92 -3.92 22.61 6.80
C ALA A 92 -4.64 21.32 6.38
N GLY A 93 -4.09 20.63 5.37
CA GLY A 93 -4.61 19.34 4.92
C GLY A 93 -4.59 18.29 6.03
N ASN A 94 -3.52 18.21 6.82
CA ASN A 94 -3.45 17.27 7.96
C ASN A 94 -4.51 17.55 9.02
N ARG A 95 -4.86 18.81 9.27
CA ARG A 95 -5.95 19.16 10.20
C ARG A 95 -7.29 18.72 9.62
N ALA A 96 -7.59 19.10 8.39
CA ALA A 96 -8.83 18.71 7.72
C ALA A 96 -8.99 17.18 7.64
N TYR A 97 -7.90 16.46 7.33
CA TYR A 97 -7.88 15.00 7.29
C TYR A 97 -8.19 14.38 8.66
N LYS A 98 -7.58 14.89 9.74
CA LYS A 98 -7.84 14.45 11.11
C LYS A 98 -9.28 14.76 11.55
N ASP A 99 -9.86 15.85 11.04
CA ASP A 99 -11.25 16.25 11.29
C ASP A 99 -12.26 15.43 10.44
N GLY A 100 -11.77 14.57 9.53
CA GLY A 100 -12.59 13.78 8.62
C GLY A 100 -13.10 14.54 7.39
N ASP A 101 -12.73 15.82 7.25
CA ASP A 101 -13.02 16.62 6.06
C ASP A 101 -12.02 16.32 4.94
N PHE A 102 -12.21 15.15 4.33
CA PHE A 102 -11.33 14.66 3.26
C PHE A 102 -11.40 15.53 2.00
N GLN A 103 -12.52 16.21 1.76
CA GLN A 103 -12.67 17.12 0.62
C GLN A 103 -11.79 18.36 0.79
N GLN A 104 -11.79 18.96 1.98
CA GLN A 104 -10.91 20.09 2.28
C GLN A 104 -9.44 19.65 2.34
N ALA A 105 -9.16 18.47 2.89
CA ALA A 105 -7.82 17.90 2.90
C ALA A 105 -7.26 17.72 1.48
N GLU A 106 -8.07 17.24 0.54
CA GLU A 106 -7.68 17.06 -0.86
C GLU A 106 -7.29 18.39 -1.49
N ILE A 107 -8.09 19.45 -1.27
CA ILE A 107 -7.82 20.79 -1.79
C ILE A 107 -6.48 21.32 -1.25
N ASP A 108 -6.25 21.18 0.06
CA ASP A 108 -5.04 21.71 0.67
C ASP A 108 -3.80 20.92 0.27
N PHE A 109 -3.86 19.57 0.22
CA PHE A 109 -2.73 18.78 -0.28
C PHE A 109 -2.47 19.01 -1.78
N LYS A 110 -3.50 19.20 -2.61
CA LYS A 110 -3.33 19.61 -4.02
C LYS A 110 -2.59 20.93 -4.14
N ARG A 111 -2.91 21.92 -3.31
CA ARG A 111 -2.16 23.20 -3.26
C ARG A 111 -0.71 22.97 -2.83
N GLY A 112 -0.47 22.05 -1.89
CA GLY A 112 0.87 21.64 -1.49
C GLY A 112 1.68 21.07 -2.65
N VAL A 113 1.12 20.10 -3.37
CA VAL A 113 1.72 19.51 -4.58
C VAL A 113 1.96 20.55 -5.69
N LEU A 114 1.05 21.52 -5.87
CA LEU A 114 1.23 22.60 -6.86
C LEU A 114 2.39 23.54 -6.50
N LYS A 115 2.66 23.73 -5.20
CA LYS A 115 3.79 24.55 -4.72
C LYS A 115 5.10 23.80 -4.78
N ASP A 116 5.07 22.53 -4.41
CA ASP A 116 6.22 21.64 -4.44
C ASP A 116 5.78 20.24 -4.88
N SER A 117 6.03 19.94 -6.17
CA SER A 117 5.66 18.65 -6.75
C SER A 117 6.51 17.48 -6.25
N THR A 118 7.67 17.75 -5.63
CA THR A 118 8.57 16.71 -5.09
C THR A 118 8.38 16.51 -3.59
N SER A 119 7.48 17.26 -2.96
CA SER A 119 7.15 17.10 -1.54
C SER A 119 6.57 15.72 -1.25
N ILE A 120 7.34 14.92 -0.50
CA ILE A 120 6.95 13.58 -0.07
C ILE A 120 5.65 13.65 0.73
N ALA A 121 5.54 14.59 1.68
CA ALA A 121 4.37 14.72 2.55
C ALA A 121 3.12 15.11 1.76
N SER A 122 3.21 16.11 0.86
CA SER A 122 2.07 16.54 0.05
C SER A 122 1.56 15.42 -0.87
N GLN A 123 2.46 14.74 -1.58
CA GLN A 123 2.10 13.63 -2.47
C GLN A 123 1.50 12.46 -1.70
N TYR A 124 2.14 12.05 -0.58
CA TYR A 124 1.71 10.91 0.21
C TYR A 124 0.33 11.15 0.84
N ASN A 125 0.14 12.33 1.45
CA ASN A 125 -1.11 12.67 2.11
C ASN A 125 -2.25 12.89 1.12
N LEU A 126 -1.96 13.44 -0.06
CA LEU A 126 -2.95 13.50 -1.15
C LEU A 126 -3.37 12.09 -1.58
N GLY A 127 -2.41 11.17 -1.75
CA GLY A 127 -2.70 9.76 -2.03
C GLY A 127 -3.61 9.12 -0.98
N ASN A 128 -3.32 9.32 0.31
CA ASN A 128 -4.15 8.82 1.41
C ASN A 128 -5.56 9.43 1.40
N THR A 129 -5.65 10.73 1.12
CA THR A 129 -6.93 11.44 1.05
C THR A 129 -7.78 10.96 -0.10
N LEU A 130 -7.19 10.77 -1.28
CA LEU A 130 -7.87 10.23 -2.45
C LEU A 130 -8.34 8.79 -2.21
N TYR A 131 -7.55 7.98 -1.49
CA TYR A 131 -7.98 6.65 -1.07
C TYR A 131 -9.22 6.70 -0.18
N LYS A 132 -9.28 7.64 0.79
CA LYS A 132 -10.46 7.85 1.66
C LYS A 132 -11.69 8.34 0.90
N LEU A 133 -11.48 9.10 -0.17
CA LEU A 133 -12.51 9.52 -1.11
C LEU A 133 -12.84 8.45 -2.17
N GLU A 134 -12.30 7.23 -2.03
CA GLU A 134 -12.47 6.10 -2.94
C GLU A 134 -11.98 6.35 -4.37
N ASN A 135 -11.20 7.41 -4.59
CA ASN A 135 -10.55 7.70 -5.85
C ASN A 135 -9.21 6.96 -5.96
N TYR A 136 -9.31 5.63 -6.08
CA TYR A 136 -8.16 4.73 -6.05
C TYR A 136 -7.20 4.91 -7.23
N GLU A 137 -7.70 5.30 -8.40
CA GLU A 137 -6.86 5.51 -9.58
C GLU A 137 -5.92 6.72 -9.39
N GLU A 138 -6.45 7.84 -8.92
CA GLU A 138 -5.62 9.02 -8.63
C GLU A 138 -4.70 8.79 -7.43
N ALA A 139 -5.18 8.09 -6.40
CA ALA A 139 -4.33 7.69 -5.27
C ALA A 139 -3.09 6.90 -5.75
N ALA A 140 -3.27 5.99 -6.72
CA ALA A 140 -2.17 5.22 -7.31
C ALA A 140 -1.11 6.10 -7.97
N LYS A 141 -1.52 7.18 -8.66
CA LYS A 141 -0.60 8.11 -9.33
C LYS A 141 0.27 8.85 -8.32
N HIS A 142 -0.33 9.32 -7.23
CA HIS A 142 0.40 10.03 -6.17
C HIS A 142 1.37 9.13 -5.40
N TYR A 143 1.02 7.87 -5.11
CA TYR A 143 2.00 6.93 -4.58
C TYR A 143 3.07 6.55 -5.60
N GLY A 144 2.69 6.42 -6.88
CA GLY A 144 3.63 6.14 -7.97
C GLY A 144 4.74 7.19 -8.09
N ALA A 145 4.41 8.47 -7.87
CA ALA A 145 5.38 9.56 -7.86
C ALA A 145 6.42 9.45 -6.73
N LEU A 146 6.09 8.73 -5.66
CA LEU A 146 6.96 8.53 -4.49
C LEU A 146 7.79 7.25 -4.54
N LYS A 147 7.55 6.41 -5.55
CA LYS A 147 8.16 5.08 -5.66
C LYS A 147 9.68 5.17 -5.54
N ASP A 148 10.34 5.97 -6.36
CA ASP A 148 11.80 6.00 -6.38
C ASP A 148 12.39 6.64 -5.10
N THR A 149 11.63 7.51 -4.43
CA THR A 149 12.04 8.17 -3.20
C THR A 149 11.90 7.27 -1.97
N LEU A 150 10.79 6.54 -1.83
CA LEU A 150 10.45 5.78 -0.63
C LEU A 150 10.80 4.29 -0.69
N GLN A 151 11.13 3.75 -1.88
CA GLN A 151 11.55 2.35 -2.02
C GLN A 151 12.99 2.08 -1.57
N GLY A 152 13.82 3.09 -1.29
CA GLY A 152 15.19 2.90 -0.80
C GLY A 152 15.25 2.21 0.57
N LYS A 153 16.26 1.36 0.83
CA LYS A 153 16.44 0.74 2.17
C LYS A 153 16.77 1.80 3.21
N GLY A 154 16.18 1.69 4.40
CA GLY A 154 16.41 2.63 5.51
C GLY A 154 15.77 4.01 5.34
N VAL A 155 14.97 4.21 4.30
CA VAL A 155 14.21 5.45 4.10
C VAL A 155 13.08 5.53 5.11
N GLU A 156 13.01 6.67 5.81
CA GLU A 156 11.94 7.02 6.73
C GLU A 156 10.58 6.91 6.03
N HIS A 157 9.57 6.42 6.76
CA HIS A 157 8.22 6.15 6.26
C HIS A 157 8.09 5.12 5.12
N GLY A 158 9.17 4.44 4.72
CA GLY A 158 9.08 3.40 3.69
C GLY A 158 8.10 2.28 4.07
N SER A 159 8.00 1.89 5.36
CA SER A 159 7.03 0.89 5.81
C SER A 159 5.58 1.34 5.57
N ASP A 160 5.28 2.60 5.89
CA ASP A 160 3.94 3.16 5.78
C ASP A 160 3.52 3.36 4.32
N TYR A 161 4.50 3.70 3.47
CA TYR A 161 4.34 3.72 2.01
C TYR A 161 3.93 2.36 1.46
N TYR A 162 4.71 1.31 1.75
CA TYR A 162 4.40 -0.02 1.26
C TYR A 162 3.11 -0.59 1.83
N HIS A 163 2.76 -0.26 3.08
CA HIS A 163 1.48 -0.62 3.67
C HIS A 163 0.31 -0.03 2.86
N ASN A 164 0.35 1.27 2.57
CA ASN A 164 -0.73 1.94 1.82
C ASN A 164 -0.82 1.49 0.36
N VAL A 165 0.33 1.21 -0.29
CA VAL A 165 0.34 0.61 -1.63
C VAL A 165 -0.33 -0.78 -1.60
N GLY A 166 -0.09 -1.58 -0.55
CA GLY A 166 -0.74 -2.87 -0.36
C GLY A 166 -2.26 -2.75 -0.20
N ASN A 167 -2.72 -1.80 0.63
CA ASN A 167 -4.14 -1.51 0.82
C ASN A 167 -4.81 -1.02 -0.47
N LEU A 168 -4.12 -0.21 -1.26
CA LEU A 168 -4.60 0.23 -2.57
C LEU A 168 -4.73 -0.95 -3.55
N ALA A 169 -3.72 -1.83 -3.58
CA ALA A 169 -3.77 -3.04 -4.39
C ALA A 169 -4.92 -3.98 -3.96
N LEU A 170 -5.20 -4.10 -2.66
CA LEU A 170 -6.35 -4.85 -2.14
C LEU A 170 -7.69 -4.31 -2.68
N LYS A 171 -7.91 -2.98 -2.64
CA LYS A 171 -9.13 -2.37 -3.20
C LYS A 171 -9.24 -2.61 -4.71
N GLY A 172 -8.12 -2.60 -5.41
CA GLY A 172 -8.02 -2.97 -6.82
C GLY A 172 -8.15 -4.48 -7.11
N LYS A 173 -8.35 -5.34 -6.09
CA LYS A 173 -8.35 -6.81 -6.19
C LYS A 173 -7.07 -7.40 -6.78
N LYS A 174 -5.96 -6.65 -6.71
CA LYS A 174 -4.62 -7.06 -7.14
C LYS A 174 -3.92 -7.77 -5.98
N TYR A 175 -4.44 -8.94 -5.61
CA TYR A 175 -4.06 -9.58 -4.34
C TYR A 175 -2.58 -9.96 -4.28
N GLN A 176 -1.97 -10.36 -5.39
CA GLN A 176 -0.53 -10.64 -5.45
C GLN A 176 0.30 -9.37 -5.18
N GLU A 177 -0.03 -8.25 -5.82
CA GLU A 177 0.65 -6.96 -5.60
C GLU A 177 0.50 -6.51 -4.14
N ALA A 178 -0.68 -6.74 -3.54
CA ALA A 178 -0.92 -6.44 -2.14
C ALA A 178 -0.02 -7.27 -1.20
N VAL A 179 0.07 -8.59 -1.43
CA VAL A 179 0.96 -9.48 -0.68
C VAL A 179 2.41 -9.01 -0.75
N ASP A 180 2.90 -8.66 -1.94
CA ASP A 180 4.27 -8.23 -2.12
C ASP A 180 4.56 -6.90 -1.43
N ALA A 181 3.63 -5.94 -1.53
CA ALA A 181 3.73 -4.65 -0.85
C ALA A 181 3.73 -4.80 0.69
N PHE A 182 2.82 -5.60 1.27
CA PHE A 182 2.82 -5.82 2.71
C PHE A 182 4.07 -6.54 3.22
N LYS A 183 4.63 -7.47 2.45
CA LYS A 183 5.93 -8.09 2.77
C LYS A 183 7.05 -7.05 2.80
N GLU A 184 7.10 -6.12 1.85
CA GLU A 184 8.08 -5.03 1.87
C GLU A 184 7.89 -4.09 3.07
N SER A 185 6.64 -3.81 3.46
CA SER A 185 6.34 -3.05 4.67
C SER A 185 6.86 -3.75 5.92
N LEU A 186 6.58 -5.05 6.09
CA LEU A 186 7.02 -5.84 7.26
C LEU A 186 8.53 -6.08 7.30
N ARG A 187 9.22 -6.12 6.15
CA ARG A 187 10.69 -6.16 6.12
C ARG A 187 11.31 -4.90 6.74
N ARG A 188 10.61 -3.77 6.66
CA ARG A 188 11.05 -2.48 7.23
C ARG A 188 10.56 -2.30 8.65
N ASN A 189 9.32 -2.71 8.94
CA ASN A 189 8.71 -2.65 10.26
C ASN A 189 8.08 -4.00 10.66
N PRO A 190 8.88 -4.93 11.22
CA PRO A 190 8.40 -6.27 11.55
C PRO A 190 7.37 -6.34 12.69
N SER A 191 7.20 -5.27 13.47
CA SER A 191 6.26 -5.22 14.59
C SER A 191 4.87 -4.67 14.22
N ASP A 192 4.66 -4.28 12.96
CA ASP A 192 3.37 -3.76 12.49
C ASP A 192 2.32 -4.88 12.39
N MET A 193 1.53 -5.03 13.45
CA MET A 193 0.49 -6.07 13.57
C MET A 193 -0.66 -5.89 12.57
N GLU A 194 -0.93 -4.67 12.14
CA GLU A 194 -1.97 -4.42 11.16
C GLU A 194 -1.50 -4.85 9.78
N THR A 195 -0.27 -4.49 9.38
CA THR A 195 0.31 -4.97 8.12
C THR A 195 0.35 -6.49 8.08
N LYS A 196 0.64 -7.17 9.21
CA LYS A 196 0.55 -8.64 9.31
C LYS A 196 -0.86 -9.16 9.05
N SER A 197 -1.87 -8.50 9.61
CA SER A 197 -3.28 -8.86 9.41
C SER A 197 -3.73 -8.64 7.97
N ASN A 198 -3.33 -7.53 7.35
CA ASN A 198 -3.66 -7.23 5.95
C ASN A 198 -2.92 -8.17 4.98
N LEU A 199 -1.68 -8.56 5.29
CA LEU A 199 -0.95 -9.60 4.55
C LEU A 199 -1.71 -10.93 4.58
N ALA A 200 -2.16 -11.34 5.77
CA ALA A 200 -2.95 -12.56 5.94
C ALA A 200 -4.21 -12.56 5.08
N TYR A 201 -4.93 -11.44 5.09
CA TYR A 201 -6.12 -11.26 4.27
C TYR A 201 -5.81 -11.28 2.77
N ALA A 202 -4.77 -10.58 2.33
CA ALA A 202 -4.34 -10.56 0.94
C ALA A 202 -3.97 -11.95 0.43
N GLN A 203 -3.23 -12.74 1.23
CA GLN A 203 -2.89 -14.12 0.90
C GLN A 203 -4.13 -15.00 0.79
N LYS A 204 -5.11 -14.81 1.68
CA LYS A 204 -6.34 -15.58 1.62
C LYS A 204 -7.15 -15.27 0.35
N LYS A 205 -7.30 -13.98 0.02
CA LYS A 205 -7.99 -13.56 -1.20
C LYS A 205 -7.29 -14.03 -2.47
N LEU A 206 -5.96 -14.07 -2.47
CA LEU A 206 -5.18 -14.63 -3.56
C LEU A 206 -5.45 -16.14 -3.72
N GLU A 207 -5.46 -16.91 -2.63
CA GLU A 207 -5.78 -18.35 -2.64
C GLU A 207 -7.21 -18.59 -3.17
N ASP A 208 -8.18 -17.82 -2.70
CA ASP A 208 -9.57 -17.92 -3.16
C ASP A 208 -9.70 -17.59 -4.66
N GLN A 209 -8.98 -16.58 -5.14
CA GLN A 209 -8.94 -16.22 -6.56
C GLN A 209 -8.35 -17.35 -7.42
N GLN A 210 -7.26 -17.97 -6.96
CA GLN A 210 -6.62 -19.10 -7.66
C GLN A 210 -7.54 -20.32 -7.70
N ASN A 211 -8.23 -20.63 -6.60
CA ASN A 211 -9.17 -21.75 -6.54
C ASN A 211 -10.37 -21.55 -7.48
N GLN A 212 -10.92 -20.33 -7.55
CA GLN A 212 -11.99 -20.01 -8.50
C GLN A 212 -11.56 -20.18 -9.96
N GLN A 213 -10.33 -19.76 -10.30
CA GLN A 213 -9.79 -19.93 -11.64
C GLN A 213 -9.60 -21.42 -11.99
N GLN A 214 -9.13 -22.25 -11.06
CA GLN A 214 -8.99 -23.69 -11.27
C GLN A 214 -10.34 -24.39 -11.47
N GLN A 215 -11.38 -24.03 -10.70
CA GLN A 215 -12.72 -24.58 -10.88
C GLN A 215 -13.33 -24.20 -12.23
N GLN A 216 -13.10 -22.97 -12.71
CA GLN A 216 -13.56 -22.56 -14.03
C GLN A 216 -12.87 -23.34 -15.16
N GLN A 217 -11.57 -23.62 -15.03
CA GLN A 217 -10.84 -24.45 -16.00
C GLN A 217 -11.36 -25.89 -16.02
N GLN A 218 -11.56 -26.51 -14.85
CA GLN A 218 -12.11 -27.87 -14.77
C GLN A 218 -13.52 -27.99 -15.37
N ASN A 219 -14.37 -26.97 -15.18
CA ASN A 219 -15.70 -26.95 -15.79
C ASN A 219 -15.66 -26.74 -17.32
N GLN A 220 -14.66 -26.05 -17.85
CA GLN A 220 -14.46 -25.91 -19.30
C GLN A 220 -13.97 -27.22 -19.92
N ASP A 221 -13.05 -27.94 -19.26
CA ASP A 221 -12.54 -29.23 -19.72
C ASP A 221 -13.65 -30.30 -19.74
N GLN A 222 -14.51 -30.35 -18.70
CA GLN A 222 -15.65 -31.27 -18.68
C GLN A 222 -16.69 -31.01 -19.78
N ASN A 223 -16.88 -29.74 -20.16
CA ASN A 223 -17.79 -29.39 -21.27
C ASN A 223 -17.19 -29.73 -22.64
N GLN A 224 -15.87 -29.71 -22.82
CA GLN A 224 -15.23 -30.18 -24.06
C GLN A 224 -15.30 -31.70 -24.22
N ASP A 225 -15.13 -32.45 -23.13
CA ASP A 225 -15.25 -33.92 -23.15
C ASP A 225 -16.69 -34.41 -23.39
N GLN A 226 -17.71 -33.64 -22.96
CA GLN A 226 -19.10 -33.96 -23.30
C GLN A 226 -19.44 -33.65 -24.77
N ASN A 227 -18.84 -32.63 -25.38
CA ASN A 227 -19.09 -32.28 -26.77
C ASN A 227 -18.37 -33.21 -27.76
N GLN A 228 -17.23 -33.81 -27.40
CA GLN A 228 -16.57 -34.82 -28.26
C GLN A 228 -17.26 -36.19 -28.24
N ASN A 229 -18.12 -36.47 -27.25
CA ASN A 229 -18.89 -37.71 -27.19
C ASN A 229 -20.24 -37.66 -27.94
N GLN A 230 -20.63 -36.53 -28.54
CA GLN A 230 -21.84 -36.44 -29.37
C GLN A 230 -21.60 -36.66 -30.88
N ASP A 231 -20.35 -36.70 -31.35
CA ASP A 231 -20.03 -36.88 -32.79
C ASP A 231 -19.87 -38.36 -33.23
N GLN A 232 -20.28 -39.34 -32.43
CA GLN A 232 -20.18 -40.78 -32.77
C GLN A 232 -21.50 -41.56 -32.82
N GLN A 233 -22.66 -40.91 -32.96
CA GLN A 233 -23.87 -41.65 -33.39
C GLN A 233 -24.05 -41.58 -34.92
N PRO A 234 -24.10 -42.74 -35.63
CA PRO A 234 -24.41 -42.76 -37.06
C PRO A 234 -25.82 -42.22 -37.32
N GLN A 235 -25.92 -41.41 -38.38
CA GLN A 235 -27.14 -40.93 -38.99
C GLN A 235 -28.17 -42.05 -39.23
N GLU A 236 -29.34 -41.93 -38.62
CA GLU A 236 -30.60 -42.26 -39.28
C GLU A 236 -31.51 -41.02 -39.20
N GLN A 237 -31.95 -40.56 -40.37
CA GLN A 237 -32.86 -39.45 -40.63
C GLN A 237 -33.91 -39.98 -41.63
N PRO A 238 -35.05 -39.31 -41.86
CA PRO A 238 -36.06 -38.81 -40.92
C PRO A 238 -37.50 -39.17 -41.39
N GLN A 239 -38.52 -38.91 -40.57
CA GLN A 239 -39.89 -38.45 -40.93
C GLN A 239 -40.84 -38.77 -39.77
N ASP A 240 -41.85 -38.00 -39.41
CA ASP A 240 -42.24 -36.59 -39.58
C ASP A 240 -43.53 -36.41 -38.74
N GLN A 241 -43.90 -35.17 -38.44
CA GLN A 241 -45.12 -34.69 -37.77
C GLN A 241 -45.18 -34.87 -36.24
N ASN A 242 -45.06 -33.83 -35.42
CA ASN A 242 -45.71 -32.52 -35.56
C ASN A 242 -44.95 -31.40 -34.81
N GLN A 243 -44.70 -30.30 -35.53
CA GLN A 243 -44.41 -28.97 -34.99
C GLN A 243 -45.73 -28.30 -34.61
N ASP A 244 -45.81 -27.66 -33.43
CA ASP A 244 -46.04 -26.22 -33.41
C ASP A 244 -45.64 -25.56 -32.07
N GLN A 245 -44.61 -24.73 -32.19
CA GLN A 245 -44.33 -23.43 -31.58
C GLN A 245 -44.62 -23.13 -30.10
N ASN A 246 -43.51 -23.23 -29.37
CA ASN A 246 -42.93 -22.29 -28.41
C ASN A 246 -43.37 -20.80 -28.53
N GLN A 247 -43.70 -20.17 -27.39
CA GLN A 247 -43.28 -18.80 -27.08
C GLN A 247 -43.17 -18.58 -25.56
N ASN A 248 -41.93 -18.41 -25.11
CA ASN A 248 -41.39 -17.67 -23.96
C ASN A 248 -42.35 -17.20 -22.84
N GLN A 249 -41.99 -17.54 -21.60
CA GLN A 249 -41.67 -16.49 -20.62
C GLN A 249 -40.83 -17.07 -19.47
N ASP A 250 -39.58 -16.60 -19.40
CA ASP A 250 -38.77 -16.58 -18.19
C ASP A 250 -39.57 -15.95 -17.05
N GLN A 251 -39.59 -16.61 -15.90
CA GLN A 251 -40.04 -16.02 -14.64
C GLN A 251 -38.92 -16.13 -13.63
N ASP A 252 -38.07 -15.11 -13.65
CA ASP A 252 -37.29 -14.65 -12.52
C ASP A 252 -38.19 -14.50 -11.29
N GLN A 253 -37.88 -15.24 -10.22
CA GLN A 253 -38.34 -14.90 -8.89
C GLN A 253 -37.19 -14.24 -8.14
N ASP A 254 -37.11 -12.92 -8.31
CA ASP A 254 -36.53 -12.00 -7.35
C ASP A 254 -37.16 -12.26 -5.97
N LYS A 255 -36.32 -12.69 -5.02
CA LYS A 255 -36.59 -12.52 -3.59
C LYS A 255 -35.68 -11.41 -3.10
N ASP A 256 -36.22 -10.20 -3.17
CA ASP A 256 -35.83 -9.09 -2.31
C ASP A 256 -35.90 -9.51 -0.84
N GLN A 257 -34.73 -9.74 -0.24
CA GLN A 257 -34.56 -9.67 1.20
C GLN A 257 -33.70 -8.44 1.50
N GLN A 258 -34.38 -7.34 1.84
CA GLN A 258 -33.79 -6.26 2.63
C GLN A 258 -33.34 -6.82 3.99
N PRO A 259 -32.08 -6.63 4.42
CA PRO A 259 -31.73 -6.78 5.82
C PRO A 259 -32.11 -5.50 6.56
N GLN A 260 -33.03 -5.63 7.50
CA GLN A 260 -33.30 -4.63 8.52
C GLN A 260 -32.01 -4.25 9.27
N ASN A 261 -31.82 -2.96 9.39
CA ASN A 261 -30.87 -2.29 10.26
C ASN A 261 -31.09 -2.74 11.72
N GLN A 262 -30.30 -3.68 12.22
CA GLN A 262 -30.07 -3.85 13.65
C GLN A 262 -28.64 -3.40 13.94
N GLN A 263 -28.53 -2.27 14.63
CA GLN A 263 -27.33 -1.85 15.34
C GLN A 263 -26.99 -2.92 16.39
N GLN A 264 -26.22 -3.92 15.98
CA GLN A 264 -25.37 -4.69 16.88
C GLN A 264 -23.95 -4.22 16.63
N SER A 265 -23.36 -3.57 17.63
CA SER A 265 -21.94 -3.24 17.67
C SER A 265 -21.13 -4.48 17.25
N PRO A 266 -20.24 -4.40 16.25
CA PRO A 266 -19.52 -5.58 15.77
C PRO A 266 -18.75 -6.23 16.93
N PRO A 267 -18.69 -7.57 17.00
CA PRO A 267 -17.89 -8.24 18.01
C PRO A 267 -16.43 -7.86 17.76
N LYS A 268 -15.85 -7.10 18.70
CA LYS A 268 -14.42 -6.81 18.77
C LYS A 268 -13.69 -8.15 18.72
N ILE A 269 -12.97 -8.42 17.65
CA ILE A 269 -12.02 -9.51 17.71
C ILE A 269 -10.88 -9.02 18.63
N THR A 270 -10.36 -9.97 19.37
CA THR A 270 -9.32 -9.70 20.34
C THR A 270 -7.96 -9.83 19.64
N PRO A 271 -6.93 -9.09 20.05
CA PRO A 271 -5.56 -9.25 19.54
C PRO A 271 -5.07 -10.71 19.47
N GLN A 272 -5.65 -11.61 20.28
CA GLN A 272 -5.37 -13.04 20.30
C GLN A 272 -5.83 -13.78 19.04
N THR A 273 -6.95 -13.40 18.42
CA THR A 273 -7.42 -14.07 17.19
C THR A 273 -6.55 -13.67 15.99
N ALA A 274 -6.14 -12.41 15.90
CA ALA A 274 -5.17 -11.96 14.90
C ALA A 274 -3.82 -12.68 15.07
N GLN A 275 -3.39 -12.92 16.30
CA GLN A 275 -2.19 -13.72 16.60
C GLN A 275 -2.33 -15.18 16.18
N GLN A 276 -3.48 -15.83 16.39
CA GLN A 276 -3.71 -17.20 15.96
C GLN A 276 -3.69 -17.33 14.43
N MET A 277 -4.26 -16.36 13.72
CA MET A 277 -4.23 -16.33 12.25
C MET A 277 -2.81 -16.12 11.74
N LEU A 278 -2.08 -15.19 12.36
CA LEU A 278 -0.66 -14.97 12.05
C LEU A 278 0.15 -16.24 12.28
N GLN A 279 -0.07 -16.94 13.39
CA GLN A 279 0.63 -18.18 13.70
C GLN A 279 0.34 -19.27 12.67
N ALA A 280 -0.91 -19.43 12.24
CA ALA A 280 -1.27 -20.39 11.19
C ALA A 280 -0.60 -20.07 9.84
N ILE A 281 -0.40 -18.78 9.54
CA ILE A 281 0.28 -18.34 8.32
C ILE A 281 1.79 -18.52 8.44
N GLU A 282 2.39 -18.15 9.57
CA GLU A 282 3.81 -18.38 9.86
C GLU A 282 4.15 -19.87 9.77
N ASP A 283 3.30 -20.74 10.29
CA ASP A 283 3.46 -22.20 10.20
C ASP A 283 3.40 -22.69 8.74
N LYS A 284 2.44 -22.19 7.93
CA LYS A 284 2.30 -22.54 6.50
C LYS A 284 3.47 -22.00 5.67
N GLU A 285 3.98 -20.80 5.97
CA GLU A 285 5.16 -20.22 5.33
C GLU A 285 6.43 -21.01 5.68
N LYS A 286 6.60 -21.38 6.94
CA LYS A 286 7.71 -22.21 7.39
C LYS A 286 7.69 -23.59 6.73
N GLU A 287 6.54 -24.23 6.66
CA GLU A 287 6.39 -25.51 5.95
C GLU A 287 6.77 -25.39 4.46
N THR A 288 6.34 -24.30 3.82
CA THR A 288 6.67 -24.01 2.42
C THR A 288 8.17 -23.78 2.23
N GLN A 289 8.79 -23.02 3.14
CA GLN A 289 10.22 -22.74 3.11
C GLN A 289 11.06 -24.01 3.32
N ASP A 290 10.64 -24.89 4.22
CA ASP A 290 11.28 -26.18 4.47
C ASP A 290 11.18 -27.11 3.25
N LYS A 291 10.02 -27.15 2.57
CA LYS A 291 9.83 -27.86 1.30
C LYS A 291 10.79 -27.35 0.22
N VAL A 292 10.86 -26.04 0.00
CA VAL A 292 11.77 -25.44 -1.00
C VAL A 292 13.24 -25.73 -0.68
N ASN A 293 13.63 -25.65 0.59
CA ASN A 293 15.00 -25.95 1.02
C ASN A 293 15.36 -27.42 0.79
N LYS A 294 14.43 -28.34 1.06
CA LYS A 294 14.60 -29.78 0.81
C LYS A 294 14.76 -30.07 -0.69
N GLU A 295 13.91 -29.49 -1.54
CA GLU A 295 14.03 -29.63 -3.00
C GLU A 295 15.36 -29.08 -3.53
N LYS A 296 15.82 -27.93 -3.02
CA LYS A 296 17.14 -27.37 -3.37
C LYS A 296 18.27 -28.32 -2.98
N ALA A 297 18.21 -28.92 -1.79
CA ALA A 297 19.21 -29.87 -1.31
C ALA A 297 19.22 -31.16 -2.17
N GLU A 298 18.05 -31.64 -2.60
CA GLU A 298 17.92 -32.79 -3.48
C GLU A 298 18.47 -32.51 -4.89
N LYS A 299 18.20 -31.33 -5.47
CA LYS A 299 18.81 -30.88 -6.74
C LYS A 299 20.33 -30.73 -6.67
N LEU A 300 20.87 -30.29 -5.53
CA LEU A 300 22.32 -30.21 -5.33
C LEU A 300 22.95 -31.61 -5.26
N LYS A 301 22.29 -32.55 -4.59
CA LYS A 301 22.72 -33.96 -4.53
C LYS A 301 22.66 -34.64 -5.90
N SER A 302 21.62 -34.39 -6.69
CA SER A 302 21.51 -34.96 -8.05
C SER A 302 22.61 -34.41 -8.97
N LYS A 303 22.89 -33.10 -8.93
CA LYS A 303 24.00 -32.48 -9.68
C LYS A 303 25.38 -33.01 -9.26
N GLN A 304 25.60 -33.31 -7.98
CA GLN A 304 26.85 -33.94 -7.53
C GLN A 304 26.97 -35.38 -8.02
N LYS A 305 25.87 -36.13 -8.03
CA LYS A 305 25.82 -37.48 -8.61
C LYS A 305 26.10 -37.46 -10.12
N GLU A 306 25.59 -36.45 -10.82
CA GLU A 306 25.83 -36.22 -12.25
C GLU A 306 27.26 -35.79 -12.61
N LYS A 307 28.04 -35.33 -11.64
CA LYS A 307 29.45 -34.93 -11.87
C LYS A 307 30.44 -36.04 -11.56
N ASN A 308 29.97 -37.11 -10.92
CA ASN A 308 30.76 -38.24 -10.44
C ASN A 308 30.52 -39.53 -11.25
N TRP A 309 29.80 -39.45 -12.37
CA TRP A 309 29.82 -40.46 -13.45
C TRP A 309 30.71 -39.97 -14.58
#